data_AF-A0AAD4M4Y4-F1
#
_entry.id   AF-A0AAD4M4Y4-F1
#
_cell.length_a   1.000
_cell.length_b   1.000
_cell.length_c   1.000
_cell.angle_alpha   90.00
_cell.angle_beta   90.00
_cell.angle_gamma   90.00
#
_symmetry.space_group_name_H-M   'P 1'
#
loop_
_entity.id
_entity.type
_entity.pdbx_description
1 polymer ?
#
loop_
_entity_poly.entity_id
_entity_poly.type
_entity_poly.pdbx_seq_one_letter_code
_entity_poly.pdbx_strand_id
1 'polypeptide(L)'
;MPLAPPLDLPRWLRENADRLQPPVNNFCLYSGADFVVMAVGGPNSRADYHVNETEEWFYQHKGDMLLRVVDDGTFRDIEIKEGEMFLLPGNTPHNPVRFADTVGIVIERVRPEAATDRLRWYCRAPGHEKPTIIREESFHVTDLGTQLKPLIDYWMSNEESRRCAACGTVAEAK
;
A
#
# COMPACT_ATOMS: atom_id res chain seq x y z
N MET A 1 15.86 -3.79 24.01
CA MET A 1 15.32 -5.17 23.97
C MET A 1 16.48 -6.14 23.89
N PRO A 2 16.41 -7.33 24.51
CA PRO A 2 17.41 -8.38 24.29
C PRO A 2 17.41 -8.83 22.82
N LEU A 3 18.55 -9.30 22.33
CA LEU A 3 18.71 -9.73 20.94
C LEU A 3 17.83 -10.97 20.66
N ALA A 4 16.93 -10.87 19.68
CA ALA A 4 16.11 -11.99 19.22
C ALA A 4 16.89 -12.90 18.26
N PRO A 5 16.57 -14.20 18.17
CA PRO A 5 17.13 -15.07 17.14
C PRO A 5 16.67 -14.64 15.74
N PRO A 6 17.41 -15.00 14.68
CA PRO A 6 16.98 -14.75 13.31
C PRO A 6 15.68 -15.51 12.98
N LEU A 7 14.86 -14.94 12.11
CA LEU A 7 13.65 -15.59 11.60
C LEU A 7 13.98 -16.47 10.39
N ASP A 8 13.63 -17.76 10.47
CA ASP A 8 13.55 -18.64 9.30
C ASP A 8 12.26 -18.31 8.53
N LEU A 9 12.37 -17.41 7.55
CA LEU A 9 11.22 -16.95 6.77
C LEU A 9 10.48 -18.11 6.06
N PRO A 10 11.16 -19.05 5.35
CA PRO A 10 10.47 -20.20 4.76
C PRO A 10 9.68 -21.03 5.77
N ARG A 11 10.22 -21.29 6.97
CA ARG A 11 9.50 -21.99 8.03
C ARG A 11 8.30 -21.18 8.52
N TRP A 12 8.52 -19.90 8.81
CA TRP A 12 7.46 -19.01 9.28
C TRP A 12 6.29 -18.95 8.29
N LEU A 13 6.58 -18.84 6.99
CA LEU A 13 5.56 -18.83 5.94
C LEU A 13 4.75 -20.14 5.89
N ARG A 14 5.40 -21.30 6.04
CA ARG A 14 4.68 -22.59 6.12
C ARG A 14 3.75 -22.66 7.32
N GLU A 15 4.14 -22.07 8.45
CA GLU A 15 3.38 -22.11 9.70
C GLU A 15 2.31 -21.00 9.80
N ASN A 16 2.37 -19.96 8.95
CA ASN A 16 1.55 -18.74 9.08
C ASN A 16 0.89 -18.28 7.76
N ALA A 17 0.79 -19.15 6.75
CA ALA A 17 0.25 -18.79 5.43
C ALA A 17 -1.19 -18.26 5.48
N ASP A 18 -1.97 -18.72 6.45
CA ASP A 18 -3.35 -18.29 6.74
C ASP A 18 -3.44 -16.80 7.13
N ARG A 19 -2.36 -16.25 7.72
CA ARG A 19 -2.28 -14.84 8.15
C ARG A 19 -2.02 -13.86 7.00
N LEU A 20 -1.75 -14.38 5.81
CA LEU A 20 -1.47 -13.59 4.61
C LEU A 20 -2.64 -13.62 3.61
N GLN A 21 -3.81 -14.07 4.06
CA GLN A 21 -5.05 -14.15 3.28
C GLN A 21 -6.03 -13.03 3.67
N PRO A 22 -7.01 -12.68 2.82
CA PRO A 22 -8.07 -11.74 3.19
C PRO A 22 -8.81 -12.14 4.47
N PRO A 23 -9.35 -11.18 5.25
CA PRO A 23 -9.44 -9.74 4.98
C PRO A 23 -8.22 -8.93 5.42
N VAL A 24 -7.28 -9.53 6.15
CA VAL A 24 -6.03 -8.89 6.58
C VAL A 24 -4.88 -9.72 6.03
N ASN A 25 -4.31 -9.25 4.93
CA ASN A 25 -3.34 -9.98 4.14
C ASN A 25 -1.88 -9.59 4.42
N ASN A 26 -1.63 -8.80 5.47
CA ASN A 26 -0.29 -8.40 5.89
C ASN A 26 -0.01 -8.78 7.35
N PHE A 27 1.24 -9.10 7.64
CA PHE A 27 1.72 -9.37 8.99
C PHE A 27 3.05 -8.67 9.26
N CYS A 28 3.14 -7.98 10.40
CA CYS A 28 4.37 -7.32 10.85
C CYS A 28 5.31 -8.34 11.49
N LEU A 29 6.40 -8.65 10.79
CA LEU A 29 7.46 -9.57 11.25
C LEU A 29 8.36 -8.89 12.28
N TYR A 30 8.74 -7.64 12.01
CA TYR A 30 9.57 -6.83 12.89
C TYR A 30 9.04 -5.40 12.97
N SER A 31 8.96 -4.88 14.18
CA SER A 31 8.73 -3.46 14.46
C SER A 31 9.89 -2.96 15.32
N GLY A 32 10.91 -2.42 14.66
CA GLY A 32 12.12 -1.90 15.28
C GLY A 32 12.04 -0.40 15.59
N ALA A 33 13.17 0.18 15.98
CA ALA A 33 13.28 1.63 16.14
C ALA A 33 13.29 2.37 14.78
N ASP A 34 13.93 1.79 13.77
CA ASP A 34 14.11 2.42 12.46
C ASP A 34 13.27 1.78 11.35
N PHE A 35 13.02 0.47 11.45
CA PHE A 35 12.41 -0.32 10.38
C PHE A 35 11.18 -1.08 10.84
N VAL A 36 10.18 -1.09 9.96
CA VAL A 36 9.03 -1.99 10.00
C VAL A 36 9.18 -2.97 8.85
N VAL A 37 9.17 -4.27 9.15
CA VAL A 37 9.29 -5.35 8.16
C VAL A 37 8.02 -6.16 8.15
N MET A 38 7.39 -6.28 6.99
CA MET A 38 6.11 -6.96 6.82
C MET A 38 6.20 -8.08 5.78
N ALA A 39 5.52 -9.19 6.05
CA ALA A 39 5.11 -10.14 5.02
C ALA A 39 3.70 -9.78 4.56
N VAL A 40 3.45 -9.78 3.25
CA VAL A 40 2.19 -9.37 2.66
C VAL A 40 1.78 -10.33 1.55
N GLY A 41 0.65 -11.01 1.71
CA GLY A 41 0.07 -11.88 0.70
C GLY A 41 -1.08 -11.23 -0.07
N GLY A 42 -1.88 -12.05 -0.74
CA GLY A 42 -3.03 -11.63 -1.52
C GLY A 42 -4.09 -12.75 -1.66
N PRO A 43 -5.22 -12.47 -2.32
CA PRO A 43 -5.46 -11.30 -3.17
C PRO A 43 -5.86 -10.05 -2.37
N ASN A 44 -5.35 -8.90 -2.76
CA ASN A 44 -5.77 -7.62 -2.21
C ASN A 44 -5.66 -6.50 -3.25
N SER A 45 -6.74 -5.74 -3.38
CA SER A 45 -6.79 -4.53 -4.20
C SER A 45 -7.62 -3.49 -3.47
N ARG A 46 -7.17 -2.24 -3.54
CA ARG A 46 -7.89 -1.09 -3.03
C ARG A 46 -7.83 0.05 -4.06
N ALA A 47 -8.72 1.02 -3.94
CA ALA A 47 -8.75 2.19 -4.83
C ALA A 47 -7.74 3.29 -4.42
N ASP A 48 -7.30 3.29 -3.15
CA ASP A 48 -6.41 4.32 -2.59
C ASP A 48 -4.97 4.20 -3.08
N TYR A 49 -4.35 5.35 -3.31
CA TYR A 49 -2.92 5.53 -3.45
C TYR A 49 -2.36 6.06 -2.14
N HIS A 50 -1.42 5.34 -1.56
CA HIS A 50 -0.67 5.80 -0.41
C HIS A 50 0.48 6.70 -0.86
N VAL A 51 0.72 7.76 -0.09
CA VAL A 51 1.86 8.66 -0.24
C VAL A 51 2.58 8.68 1.09
N ASN A 52 3.70 7.99 1.13
CA ASN A 52 4.62 7.95 2.25
C ASN A 52 5.76 8.92 1.98
N GLU A 53 6.14 9.76 2.94
CA GLU A 53 7.27 10.71 2.79
C GLU A 53 8.65 10.02 2.83
N THR A 54 8.69 8.75 3.24
CA THR A 54 9.88 7.91 3.29
C THR A 54 9.85 6.85 2.20
N GLU A 55 11.01 6.24 1.92
CA GLU A 55 11.12 5.16 0.94
C GLU A 55 10.40 3.88 1.42
N GLU A 56 9.95 3.09 0.46
CA GLU A 56 9.42 1.75 0.69
C GLU A 56 10.15 0.74 -0.18
N TRP A 57 10.65 -0.31 0.45
CA TRP A 57 11.38 -1.36 -0.25
C TRP A 57 10.51 -2.61 -0.36
N PHE A 58 10.43 -3.17 -1.57
CA PHE A 58 9.62 -4.33 -1.92
C PHE A 58 10.53 -5.47 -2.38
N TYR A 59 10.16 -6.69 -2.00
CA TYR A 59 10.72 -7.92 -2.54
C TYR A 59 9.62 -8.95 -2.72
N GLN A 60 9.47 -9.53 -3.91
CA GLN A 60 8.51 -10.61 -4.13
C GLN A 60 9.15 -11.97 -3.87
N HIS A 61 8.73 -12.62 -2.79
CA HIS A 61 9.23 -13.93 -2.42
C HIS A 61 8.52 -15.06 -3.18
N LYS A 62 7.20 -14.90 -3.41
CA LYS A 62 6.37 -15.84 -4.15
C LYS A 62 5.33 -15.10 -5.00
N GLY A 63 5.28 -15.41 -6.28
CA GLY A 63 4.37 -14.82 -7.26
C GLY A 63 4.61 -13.33 -7.49
N ASP A 64 3.84 -12.79 -8.44
CA ASP A 64 4.02 -11.42 -8.92
C ASP A 64 3.12 -10.44 -8.16
N MET A 65 3.46 -9.16 -8.20
CA MET A 65 2.54 -8.07 -7.85
C MET A 65 2.57 -6.96 -8.89
N LEU A 66 1.54 -6.13 -8.85
CA LEU A 66 1.46 -4.90 -9.63
C LEU A 66 1.47 -3.71 -8.66
N LEU A 67 2.45 -2.83 -8.80
CA LEU A 67 2.49 -1.57 -8.07
C LEU A 67 2.10 -0.45 -9.04
N ARG A 68 0.88 0.06 -8.90
CA ARG A 68 0.46 1.23 -9.68
C ARG A 68 1.00 2.47 -9.03
N VAL A 69 1.58 3.39 -9.78
CA VAL A 69 2.15 4.63 -9.27
C VAL A 69 1.66 5.84 -10.06
N VAL A 70 1.81 7.01 -9.46
CA VAL A 70 1.81 8.28 -10.20
C VAL A 70 3.26 8.77 -10.28
N ASP A 71 3.83 8.70 -11.47
CA ASP A 71 5.23 9.02 -11.77
C ASP A 71 5.25 10.12 -12.83
N ASP A 72 5.96 11.22 -12.54
CA ASP A 72 6.02 12.43 -13.38
C ASP A 72 4.64 12.90 -13.91
N GLY A 73 3.64 12.90 -13.04
CA GLY A 73 2.28 13.32 -13.42
C GLY A 73 1.57 12.37 -14.38
N THR A 74 1.99 11.11 -14.48
CA THR A 74 1.36 10.09 -15.30
C THR A 74 1.08 8.83 -14.47
N PHE A 75 0.04 8.07 -14.83
CA PHE A 75 -0.16 6.75 -14.23
C PHE A 75 0.80 5.75 -14.87
N ARG A 76 1.45 4.95 -14.03
CA ARG A 76 2.34 3.90 -14.47
C ARG A 76 2.11 2.65 -13.65
N ASP A 77 2.16 1.51 -14.33
CA ASP A 77 2.06 0.20 -13.71
C ASP A 77 3.46 -0.42 -13.67
N ILE A 78 3.90 -0.83 -12.48
CA ILE A 78 5.19 -1.48 -12.25
C ILE A 78 4.90 -2.93 -11.87
N GLU A 79 5.22 -3.86 -12.76
CA GLU A 79 5.26 -5.28 -12.42
C GLU A 79 6.50 -5.55 -11.57
N ILE A 80 6.30 -6.17 -10.41
CA ILE A 80 7.39 -6.68 -9.56
C ILE A 80 7.18 -8.18 -9.50
N LYS A 81 8.01 -8.94 -10.22
CA LYS A 81 7.87 -10.38 -10.43
C LYS A 81 8.50 -11.17 -9.29
N GLU A 82 8.14 -12.45 -9.18
CA GLU A 82 8.78 -13.36 -8.22
C GLU A 82 10.31 -13.28 -8.30
N GLY A 83 10.95 -13.05 -7.15
CA GLY A 83 12.39 -12.87 -7.02
C GLY A 83 12.90 -11.44 -7.21
N GLU A 84 12.07 -10.51 -7.68
CA GLU A 84 12.49 -9.13 -7.93
C GLU A 84 12.42 -8.26 -6.67
N MET A 85 13.31 -7.27 -6.63
CA MET A 85 13.36 -6.22 -5.61
C MET A 85 13.09 -4.86 -6.24
N PHE A 86 12.43 -3.97 -5.50
CA PHE A 86 12.14 -2.61 -5.96
C PHE A 86 12.22 -1.63 -4.79
N LEU A 87 12.89 -0.49 -4.99
CA LEU A 87 12.91 0.61 -4.04
C LEU A 87 12.03 1.73 -4.58
N LEU A 88 10.93 2.00 -3.88
CA LEU A 88 10.03 3.11 -4.20
C LEU A 88 10.52 4.37 -3.46
N PRO A 89 10.83 5.46 -4.18
CA PRO A 89 11.18 6.72 -3.56
C PRO A 89 10.03 7.28 -2.70
N GLY A 90 10.40 8.00 -1.64
CA GLY A 90 9.43 8.76 -0.85
C GLY A 90 8.68 9.79 -1.71
N ASN A 91 7.46 10.10 -1.29
CA ASN A 91 6.49 10.97 -1.94
C ASN A 91 5.93 10.48 -3.28
N THR A 92 6.25 9.26 -3.72
CA THR A 92 5.63 8.65 -4.89
C THR A 92 4.25 8.07 -4.52
N PRO A 93 3.12 8.59 -5.06
CA PRO A 93 1.82 8.00 -4.84
C PRO A 93 1.79 6.59 -5.43
N HIS A 94 1.41 5.59 -4.62
CA HIS A 94 1.45 4.20 -5.04
C HIS A 94 0.26 3.39 -4.52
N ASN A 95 -0.18 2.41 -5.29
CA ASN A 95 -1.32 1.54 -5.03
C ASN A 95 -0.90 0.08 -5.27
N PRO A 96 -0.57 -0.68 -4.21
CA PRO A 96 -0.19 -2.08 -4.32
C PRO A 96 -1.38 -2.98 -4.66
N VAL A 97 -1.27 -3.74 -5.74
CA VAL A 97 -2.22 -4.78 -6.15
C VAL A 97 -1.53 -6.14 -6.03
N ARG A 98 -2.09 -7.01 -5.19
CA ARG A 98 -1.54 -8.33 -4.90
C ARG A 98 -2.50 -9.41 -5.38
N PHE A 99 -1.97 -10.40 -6.08
CA PHE A 99 -2.75 -11.51 -6.60
C PHE A 99 -2.88 -12.65 -5.58
N ALA A 100 -3.77 -13.60 -5.85
CA ALA A 100 -3.94 -14.76 -4.98
C ALA A 100 -2.68 -15.62 -4.94
N ASP A 101 -2.42 -16.25 -3.79
CA ASP A 101 -1.28 -17.15 -3.58
C ASP A 101 0.11 -16.51 -3.79
N THR A 102 0.23 -15.22 -3.49
CA THR A 102 1.48 -14.45 -3.54
C THR A 102 2.00 -14.13 -2.14
N VAL A 103 3.30 -13.88 -2.01
CA VAL A 103 3.96 -13.41 -0.79
C VAL A 103 5.07 -12.42 -1.17
N GLY A 104 4.94 -11.18 -0.70
CA GLY A 104 6.00 -10.19 -0.76
C GLY A 104 6.46 -9.75 0.61
N ILE A 105 7.69 -9.27 0.70
CA ILE A 105 8.24 -8.56 1.84
C ILE A 105 8.23 -7.07 1.54
N VAL A 106 7.78 -6.28 2.51
CA VAL A 106 7.85 -4.81 2.47
C VAL A 106 8.65 -4.34 3.67
N ILE A 107 9.59 -3.44 3.43
CA ILE A 107 10.33 -2.73 4.47
C ILE A 107 10.00 -1.25 4.36
N GLU A 108 9.50 -0.69 5.46
CA GLU A 108 9.27 0.73 5.60
C GLU A 108 10.13 1.29 6.74
N ARG A 109 10.36 2.60 6.70
CA ARG A 109 10.94 3.31 7.84
C ARG A 109 9.85 3.64 8.86
N VAL A 110 10.17 3.51 10.15
CA VAL A 110 9.37 4.14 11.20
C VAL A 110 9.29 5.64 10.91
N ARG A 111 8.08 6.18 10.86
CA ARG A 111 7.88 7.58 10.43
C ARG A 111 8.63 8.53 11.36
N PRO A 112 9.42 9.46 10.81
CA PRO A 112 9.88 10.61 11.58
C PRO A 112 8.69 11.37 12.19
N GLU A 113 8.88 12.00 13.35
CA GLU A 113 7.80 12.71 14.07
C GLU A 113 7.11 13.79 13.22
N ALA A 114 7.87 14.47 12.36
CA ALA A 114 7.33 15.49 11.46
C ALA A 114 6.75 14.94 10.16
N ALA A 115 6.90 13.64 9.88
CA ALA A 115 6.45 13.06 8.63
C ALA A 115 4.92 12.91 8.60
N THR A 116 4.34 13.15 7.44
CA THR A 116 2.90 13.02 7.19
C THR A 116 2.64 12.07 6.03
N ASP A 117 1.79 11.09 6.26
CA ASP A 117 1.31 10.21 5.20
C ASP A 117 0.01 10.75 4.62
N ARG A 118 -0.25 10.40 3.36
CA ARG A 118 -1.50 10.73 2.69
C ARG A 118 -2.12 9.51 2.04
N LEU A 119 -3.45 9.46 2.03
CA LEU A 119 -4.22 8.61 1.12
C LEU A 119 -4.84 9.48 0.04
N ARG A 120 -4.70 9.08 -1.22
CA ARG A 120 -5.24 9.76 -2.40
C ARG A 120 -6.13 8.84 -3.20
N TRP A 121 -7.20 9.39 -3.75
CA TRP A 121 -8.02 8.71 -4.75
C TRP A 121 -8.06 9.53 -6.03
N TYR A 122 -7.94 8.86 -7.16
CA TYR A 122 -7.86 9.52 -8.46
C TYR A 122 -9.05 9.17 -9.35
N CYS A 123 -9.49 10.13 -10.14
CA CYS A 123 -10.50 9.91 -11.16
C CYS A 123 -9.91 9.09 -12.32
N ARG A 124 -10.65 8.05 -12.72
CA ARG A 124 -10.33 7.17 -13.86
C ARG A 124 -11.17 7.45 -15.10
N ALA A 125 -12.06 8.45 -15.04
CA ALA A 125 -12.87 8.83 -16.18
C ALA A 125 -11.97 9.32 -17.33
N PRO A 126 -12.32 9.00 -18.59
CA PRO A 126 -11.63 9.55 -19.74
C PRO A 126 -11.79 11.09 -19.79
N GLY A 127 -10.84 11.78 -20.41
CA GLY A 127 -10.89 13.23 -20.62
C GLY A 127 -10.08 14.08 -19.63
N HIS A 128 -9.42 13.46 -18.65
CA HIS A 128 -8.41 14.14 -17.84
C HIS A 128 -7.04 14.08 -18.52
N GLU A 129 -6.40 15.24 -18.72
CA GLU A 129 -5.04 15.34 -19.29
C GLU A 129 -3.96 14.83 -18.32
N LYS A 130 -4.26 14.81 -17.01
CA LYS A 130 -3.36 14.37 -15.94
C LYS A 130 -4.12 13.66 -14.82
N PRO A 131 -3.46 12.85 -13.98
CA PRO A 131 -4.03 12.27 -12.77
C PRO A 131 -4.78 13.34 -11.96
N THR A 132 -6.09 13.17 -11.86
CA THR A 132 -6.98 14.13 -11.20
C THR A 132 -7.40 13.56 -9.85
N ILE A 133 -7.01 14.23 -8.76
CA ILE A 133 -7.33 13.82 -7.40
C ILE A 133 -8.82 14.09 -7.15
N ILE A 134 -9.54 13.08 -6.68
CA ILE A 134 -10.91 13.19 -6.16
C ILE A 134 -10.87 13.60 -4.70
N ARG A 135 -10.05 12.90 -3.92
CA ARG A 135 -9.94 13.08 -2.47
C ARG A 135 -8.52 12.84 -2.03
N GLU A 136 -8.09 13.59 -1.02
CA GLU A 136 -6.86 13.37 -0.28
C GLU A 136 -7.15 13.47 1.22
N GLU A 137 -6.58 12.55 1.99
CA GLU A 137 -6.59 12.57 3.45
C GLU A 137 -5.15 12.59 3.94
N SER A 138 -4.82 13.49 4.86
CA SER A 138 -3.49 13.59 5.48
C SER A 138 -3.55 13.16 6.94
N PHE A 139 -2.59 12.36 7.39
CA PHE A 139 -2.55 11.87 8.77
C PHE A 139 -1.12 11.53 9.19
N HIS A 140 -0.84 11.65 10.48
CA HIS A 140 0.40 11.15 11.06
C HIS A 140 0.23 9.68 11.43
N VAL A 141 1.12 8.82 10.95
CA VAL A 141 1.03 7.37 11.14
C VAL A 141 1.60 6.95 12.48
N THR A 142 0.75 6.44 13.35
CA THR A 142 1.13 5.73 14.57
C THR A 142 0.77 4.25 14.49
N ASP A 143 -0.32 3.92 13.80
CA ASP A 143 -0.74 2.56 13.46
C ASP A 143 -1.48 2.60 12.11
N LEU A 144 -0.77 2.22 11.05
CA LEU A 144 -1.30 2.29 9.69
C LEU A 144 -2.58 1.45 9.53
N GLY A 145 -2.59 0.21 10.04
CA GLY A 145 -3.73 -0.69 9.84
C GLY A 145 -5.03 -0.16 10.44
N THR A 146 -4.97 0.41 11.64
CA THR A 146 -6.16 0.94 12.32
C THR A 146 -6.56 2.33 11.81
N GLN A 147 -5.61 3.18 11.42
CA GLN A 147 -5.89 4.53 10.94
C GLN A 147 -6.41 4.57 9.49
N LEU A 148 -5.99 3.64 8.63
CA LEU A 148 -6.46 3.59 7.25
C LEU A 148 -7.91 3.10 7.14
N LYS A 149 -8.34 2.17 8.00
CA LYS A 149 -9.65 1.52 7.89
C LYS A 149 -10.82 2.51 7.88
N PRO A 150 -10.95 3.47 8.83
CA PRO A 150 -12.04 4.45 8.79
C PRO A 150 -12.06 5.31 7.53
N LEU A 151 -10.89 5.66 6.97
CA LEU A 151 -10.78 6.47 5.76
C LEU A 151 -11.26 5.69 4.53
N ILE A 152 -10.85 4.41 4.45
CA ILE A 152 -11.30 3.50 3.39
C ILE A 152 -12.80 3.21 3.53
N ASP A 153 -13.30 2.92 4.73
CA ASP A 153 -14.72 2.66 4.97
C ASP A 153 -15.59 3.89 4.60
N TYR A 154 -15.11 5.10 4.89
CA TYR A 154 -15.76 6.34 4.47
C TYR A 154 -15.82 6.47 2.95
N TRP A 155 -14.69 6.26 2.25
CA TRP A 155 -14.64 6.25 0.78
C TRP A 155 -15.63 5.25 0.18
N MET A 156 -15.63 4.02 0.71
CA MET A 156 -16.48 2.92 0.23
C MET A 156 -17.97 3.21 0.40
N SER A 157 -18.36 3.86 1.51
CA SER A 157 -19.76 4.07 1.89
C SER A 157 -20.36 5.41 1.44
N ASN A 158 -19.53 6.39 1.07
CA ASN A 158 -19.98 7.74 0.74
C ASN A 158 -19.75 8.09 -0.74
N GLU A 159 -20.82 8.11 -1.53
CA GLU A 159 -20.77 8.45 -2.96
C GLU A 159 -20.21 9.85 -3.24
N GLU A 160 -20.60 10.85 -2.45
CA GLU A 160 -20.13 12.22 -2.65
C GLU A 160 -18.63 12.34 -2.42
N SER A 161 -18.06 11.53 -1.51
CA SER A 161 -16.62 11.47 -1.31
C SER A 161 -15.86 10.91 -2.53
N ARG A 162 -16.56 10.17 -3.40
CA ARG A 162 -16.05 9.56 -4.64
C ARG A 162 -16.35 10.39 -5.89
N ARG A 163 -17.09 11.50 -5.77
CA ARG A 163 -17.46 12.35 -6.89
C ARG A 163 -16.30 13.23 -7.30
N CYS A 164 -15.81 13.06 -8.52
CA CYS A 164 -14.78 13.92 -9.08
C CYS A 164 -15.32 15.33 -9.27
N ALA A 165 -14.71 16.32 -8.60
CA ALA A 165 -15.10 17.72 -8.72
C ALA A 165 -14.88 18.30 -10.12
N ALA A 166 -13.97 17.71 -10.91
CA ALA A 166 -13.62 18.21 -12.24
C ALA A 166 -14.56 17.75 -13.36
N CYS A 167 -15.11 16.53 -13.27
CA CYS A 167 -15.97 15.97 -14.34
C CYS A 167 -17.32 15.42 -13.85
N GLY A 168 -17.57 15.41 -12.54
CA GLY A 168 -18.80 14.91 -11.94
C GLY A 168 -18.91 13.37 -11.87
N THR A 169 -18.00 12.63 -12.53
CA THR A 169 -17.98 11.17 -12.47
C THR A 169 -17.74 10.68 -11.05
N VAL A 170 -18.56 9.73 -10.61
CA VAL A 170 -18.38 9.02 -9.34
C VAL A 170 -17.44 7.85 -9.59
N ALA A 171 -16.30 7.81 -8.91
CA ALA A 171 -15.38 6.68 -8.99
C ALA A 171 -15.98 5.42 -8.35
N GLU A 172 -15.59 4.23 -8.80
CA GLU A 172 -15.97 2.97 -8.13
C GLU A 172 -15.46 2.94 -6.68
N ALA A 173 -16.19 2.23 -5.82
CA ALA A 173 -15.80 2.11 -4.42
C ALA A 173 -14.50 1.29 -4.27
N LYS A 174 -14.41 0.15 -4.97
CA LYS A 174 -13.30 -0.81 -4.88
C LYS A 174 -12.39 -0.77 -6.10
#